data_AF-A0AAJ2UUC3-F1
#
_entry.id   AF-A0AAJ2UUC3-F1
#
_cell.length_a   1.000
_cell.length_b   1.000
_cell.length_c   1.000
_cell.angle_alpha   90.00
_cell.angle_beta   90.00
_cell.angle_gamma   90.00
#
_symmetry.space_group_name_H-M   'P 1'
#
loop_
_entity.id
_entity.type
_entity.pdbx_description
1 polymer ?
#
loop_
_entity_poly.entity_id
_entity_poly.type
_entity_poly.pdbx_seq_one_letter_code
_entity_poly.pdbx_strand_id
1 'polypeptide(L)'
;MDKWGLIERIARTERWLLVDADWLAVGEAFSLIHRARAAQDPAGVRAALAALEPLEQKQPRRVTNTLGPGVHSISDELNERRSALIVEVSGDPDELREPPAREAAR
;
A
#
# COMPACT_ATOMS: atom_id res chain seq x y z
N MET A 1 -4.87 14.94 2.07
CA MET A 1 -5.15 13.67 1.37
C MET A 1 -6.39 13.11 2.03
N ASP A 2 -7.43 12.87 1.24
CA ASP A 2 -8.65 12.22 1.72
C ASP A 2 -8.40 10.72 1.99
N LYS A 3 -9.28 10.09 2.77
CA LYS A 3 -9.14 8.68 3.15
C LYS A 3 -9.07 7.74 1.93
N TRP A 4 -9.76 8.08 0.84
CA TRP A 4 -9.81 7.26 -0.36
C TRP A 4 -8.51 7.32 -1.15
N GLY A 5 -7.89 8.50 -1.25
CA GLY A 5 -6.55 8.65 -1.81
C GLY A 5 -5.49 7.85 -1.05
N LEU A 6 -5.63 7.70 0.27
CA LEU A 6 -4.76 6.87 1.09
C LEU A 6 -4.96 5.37 0.82
N ILE A 7 -6.22 4.92 0.84
CA ILE A 7 -6.58 3.52 0.54
C ILE A 7 -6.09 3.13 -0.84
N GLU A 8 -6.29 3.98 -1.85
CA GLU A 8 -5.86 3.72 -3.22
C GLU A 8 -4.34 3.55 -3.32
N ARG A 9 -3.55 4.37 -2.62
CA ARG A 9 -2.09 4.23 -2.60
C ARG A 9 -1.64 2.94 -1.92
N ILE A 10 -2.21 2.61 -0.76
CA ILE A 10 -1.89 1.38 -0.03
C ILE A 10 -2.30 0.14 -0.84
N ALA A 11 -3.47 0.14 -1.49
CA ALA A 11 -3.94 -0.98 -2.29
C ALA A 11 -3.06 -1.26 -3.52
N ARG A 12 -2.44 -0.23 -4.10
CA ARG A 12 -1.56 -0.40 -5.28
C ARG A 12 -0.34 -1.28 -5.00
N THR A 13 0.09 -1.42 -3.74
CA THR A 13 1.26 -2.23 -3.40
C THR A 13 1.06 -3.73 -3.66
N GLU A 14 -0.18 -4.22 -3.73
CA GLU A 14 -0.45 -5.66 -3.99
C GLU A 14 0.06 -6.11 -5.37
N ARG A 15 0.23 -5.16 -6.29
CA ARG A 15 0.62 -5.42 -7.67
C ARG A 15 2.12 -5.25 -7.90
N TRP A 16 2.87 -4.93 -6.85
CA TRP A 16 4.29 -4.65 -6.96
C TRP A 16 5.08 -5.94 -7.01
N LEU A 17 6.03 -5.98 -7.94
CA LEU A 17 7.09 -6.97 -7.97
C LEU A 17 8.29 -6.36 -7.26
N LEU A 18 8.74 -7.01 -6.19
CA LEU A 18 9.73 -6.45 -5.26
C LEU A 18 10.96 -7.37 -5.15
N VAL A 19 12.11 -6.76 -4.91
CA VAL A 19 13.32 -7.44 -4.45
C VAL A 19 13.39 -7.36 -2.91
N ASP A 20 14.23 -8.17 -2.26
CA ASP A 20 14.30 -8.27 -0.79
C ASP A 20 14.46 -6.92 -0.07
N ALA A 21 15.30 -6.02 -0.60
CA ALA A 21 15.50 -4.68 -0.03
C ALA A 21 14.25 -3.79 -0.13
N ASP A 22 13.50 -3.90 -1.23
CA ASP A 22 12.26 -3.15 -1.41
C ASP A 22 11.14 -3.72 -0.52
N TRP A 23 11.17 -5.02 -0.20
CA TRP A 23 10.23 -5.66 0.74
C TRP A 23 10.36 -5.10 2.17
N LEU A 24 11.60 -4.96 2.66
CA LEU A 24 11.87 -4.37 3.98
C LEU A 24 11.32 -2.93 4.06
N ALA A 25 11.56 -2.13 3.03
CA ALA A 25 11.09 -0.76 2.97
C ALA A 25 9.56 -0.64 3.00
N VAL A 26 8.84 -1.53 2.29
CA VAL A 26 7.37 -1.57 2.34
C VAL A 26 6.86 -1.94 3.73
N GLY A 27 7.44 -2.98 4.35
CA GLY A 27 7.06 -3.41 5.69
C GLY A 27 7.29 -2.34 6.75
N GLU A 28 8.41 -1.63 6.67
CA GLU A 28 8.72 -0.49 7.54
C GLU A 28 7.75 0.67 7.34
N ALA A 29 7.44 1.02 6.09
CA ALA A 29 6.48 2.07 5.78
C ALA A 29 5.09 1.75 6.34
N PHE A 30 4.58 0.53 6.17
CA PHE A 30 3.29 0.13 6.78
C PHE A 30 3.31 0.20 8.30
N SER A 31 4.39 -0.25 8.93
CA SER A 31 4.56 -0.16 10.38
C SER A 31 4.61 1.29 10.87
N LEU A 32 5.21 2.20 10.09
CA LEU A 32 5.22 3.64 10.39
C LEU A 32 3.85 4.27 10.20
N ILE A 33 3.11 3.92 9.15
CA ILE A 33 1.74 4.41 8.95
C ILE A 33 0.86 3.99 10.13
N HIS A 34 0.91 2.72 10.53
CA HIS A 34 0.12 2.21 11.65
C HIS A 34 0.42 2.97 12.95
N ARG A 35 1.70 3.14 13.29
CA ARG A 35 2.11 3.91 14.48
C ARG A 35 1.68 5.38 14.41
N ALA A 36 1.87 6.04 13.27
CA ALA A 36 1.48 7.43 13.09
C ALA A 36 -0.03 7.62 13.20
N ARG A 37 -0.84 6.67 12.67
CA ARG A 37 -2.29 6.71 12.82
C ARG A 37 -2.75 6.49 14.26
N ALA A 38 -2.18 5.52 14.97
CA ALA A 38 -2.46 5.32 16.39
C ALA A 38 -2.15 6.57 17.23
N ALA A 39 -1.13 7.33 16.83
CA ALA A 39 -0.75 8.60 17.45
C ALA A 39 -1.53 9.83 16.93
N GLN A 40 -2.48 9.65 15.99
CA GLN A 40 -3.18 10.73 15.29
C GLN A 40 -2.24 11.77 14.65
N ASP A 41 -1.09 11.30 14.12
CA ASP A 41 -0.06 12.12 13.50
C ASP A 41 -0.16 12.09 11.97
N PRO A 42 -0.83 13.08 11.35
CA PRO A 42 -0.94 13.14 9.90
C PRO A 42 0.39 13.48 9.20
N ALA A 43 1.38 14.06 9.91
CA ALA A 43 2.69 14.33 9.34
C ALA A 43 3.52 13.04 9.22
N GLY A 44 3.49 12.21 10.27
CA GLY A 44 4.10 10.87 10.27
C GLY A 44 3.51 9.96 9.19
N VAL A 45 2.19 10.00 8.98
CA VAL A 45 1.55 9.26 7.87
C VAL A 45 2.08 9.74 6.51
N ARG A 46 2.18 11.06 6.29
CA ARG A 46 2.73 11.61 5.04
C ARG A 46 4.19 11.23 4.82
N ALA A 47 5.01 11.27 5.87
CA ALA A 47 6.42 10.90 5.79
C ALA A 47 6.59 9.41 5.46
N ALA A 48 5.79 8.55 6.07
CA ALA A 48 5.81 7.11 5.78
C ALA A 48 5.35 6.79 4.35
N LEU A 49 4.35 7.53 3.82
CA LEU A 49 3.93 7.40 2.43
C LEU A 49 4.99 7.92 1.45
N ALA A 50 5.71 8.98 1.79
CA ALA A 50 6.81 9.48 0.96
C ALA A 50 7.94 8.44 0.81
N ALA A 51 8.12 7.56 1.80
CA ALA A 51 9.06 6.43 1.69
C ALA A 51 8.63 5.38 0.65
N LEU A 52 7.34 5.31 0.31
CA LEU A 52 6.81 4.43 -0.73
C LEU A 52 6.94 5.01 -2.15
N GLU A 53 7.08 6.34 -2.30
CA GLU A 53 7.13 7.01 -3.62
C GLU A 53 8.26 6.51 -4.54
N PRO A 54 9.50 6.31 -4.06
CA PRO A 54 10.55 5.75 -4.90
C PRO A 54 10.22 4.34 -5.40
N LEU A 55 9.48 3.56 -4.61
CA LEU A 55 9.06 2.21 -4.97
C LEU A 55 7.93 2.24 -6.01
N GLU A 56 6.99 3.18 -5.89
CA GLU A 56 5.95 3.45 -6.90
C GLU A 56 6.56 3.79 -8.27
N GLN A 57 7.62 4.60 -8.30
CA GLN A 57 8.27 5.06 -9.53
C GLN A 57 9.11 3.97 -10.22
N LYS A 58 9.62 2.99 -9.46
CA LYS A 58 10.36 1.84 -10.00
C LYS A 58 9.47 0.85 -10.78
N GLN A 59 8.15 1.04 -10.83
CA GLN A 59 7.21 0.07 -11.39
C GLN A 59 6.70 0.46 -12.80
N PRO A 60 7.28 -0.08 -13.89
CA PRO A 60 6.71 0.07 -15.22
C PRO A 60 5.86 -1.11 -15.72
N ARG A 61 5.61 -2.20 -14.97
CA ARG A 61 4.96 -3.39 -15.56
C ARG A 61 3.82 -3.97 -14.74
N ARG A 62 2.59 -3.69 -15.22
CA ARG A 62 1.40 -4.51 -14.97
C ARG A 62 1.73 -5.97 -15.28
N VAL A 63 1.22 -6.85 -14.43
CA VAL A 63 1.28 -8.32 -14.48
C VAL A 63 1.11 -8.86 -15.91
N THR A 64 2.22 -9.05 -16.61
CA THR A 64 2.39 -10.01 -17.70
C THR A 64 3.86 -10.46 -17.73
N ASN A 65 4.06 -11.75 -17.50
CA ASN A 65 5.29 -12.53 -17.68
C ASN A 65 6.30 -12.60 -16.51
N THR A 66 6.63 -13.87 -16.24
CA THR A 66 7.74 -14.47 -15.49
C THR A 66 8.60 -13.52 -14.65
N LEU A 67 8.55 -13.70 -13.32
CA LEU A 67 9.45 -13.04 -12.37
C LEU A 67 10.90 -13.27 -12.80
N GLY A 68 11.67 -12.17 -12.93
CA GLY A 68 13.11 -12.26 -13.12
C GLY A 68 13.81 -12.84 -11.88
N PRO A 69 15.09 -13.26 -11.98
CA PRO A 69 15.84 -13.74 -10.83
C PRO A 69 15.85 -12.74 -9.67
N GLY A 70 15.50 -13.18 -8.45
CA GLY A 70 15.47 -12.33 -7.25
C GLY A 70 14.29 -11.36 -7.16
N VAL A 71 13.32 -11.46 -8.08
CA VAL A 71 12.08 -10.71 -8.03
C VAL A 71 10.99 -11.62 -7.48
N HIS A 72 10.29 -11.14 -6.46
CA HIS A 72 9.25 -11.88 -5.77
C HIS A 72 7.94 -11.10 -5.80
N SER A 73 6.83 -11.83 -5.83
CA SER A 73 5.53 -11.26 -5.47
C SER A 73 5.58 -10.79 -4.01
N ILE A 74 4.74 -9.82 -3.66
CA ILE A 74 4.51 -9.48 -2.25
C ILE A 74 4.09 -10.74 -1.47
N SER A 75 4.71 -10.97 -0.32
CA SER A 75 4.41 -12.12 0.55
C SER A 75 3.03 -12.03 1.18
N ASP A 76 2.41 -13.17 1.51
CA ASP A 76 1.11 -13.23 2.18
C ASP A 76 1.07 -12.40 3.47
N GLU A 77 2.12 -12.43 4.31
CA GLU A 77 2.20 -11.64 5.54
C GLU A 77 2.10 -10.12 5.28
N LEU A 78 2.79 -9.61 4.26
CA LEU A 78 2.69 -8.20 3.89
C LEU A 78 1.32 -7.88 3.27
N ASN A 79 0.74 -8.80 2.51
CA ASN A 79 -0.61 -8.66 1.99
C ASN A 79 -1.64 -8.58 3.14
N GLU A 80 -1.49 -9.38 4.19
CA GLU A 80 -2.33 -9.33 5.38
C GLU A 80 -2.17 -7.99 6.11
N ARG A 81 -0.93 -7.54 6.37
CA ARG A 81 -0.66 -6.24 7.00
C ARG A 81 -1.23 -5.07 6.19
N ARG A 82 -1.10 -5.10 4.87
CA ARG A 82 -1.69 -4.12 3.95
C ARG A 82 -3.22 -4.13 4.07
N SER A 83 -3.82 -5.32 4.03
CA SER A 83 -5.27 -5.49 4.08
C SER A 83 -5.83 -4.98 5.41
N ALA A 84 -5.18 -5.32 6.53
CA ALA A 84 -5.51 -4.78 7.85
C ALA A 84 -5.44 -3.25 7.89
N LEU A 85 -4.41 -2.66 7.27
CA LEU A 85 -4.27 -1.21 7.19
C LEU A 85 -5.38 -0.56 6.37
N ILE A 86 -5.79 -1.17 5.25
CA ILE A 86 -6.93 -0.69 4.45
C ILE A 86 -8.21 -0.71 5.30
N VAL A 87 -8.49 -1.81 6.00
CA VAL A 87 -9.66 -1.97 6.89
C VAL A 87 -9.66 -0.94 8.03
N GLU A 88 -8.48 -0.65 8.59
CA GLU A 88 -8.33 0.35 9.64
C GLU A 88 -8.56 1.78 9.09
N VAL A 89 -8.17 2.06 7.85
CA VAL A 89 -8.35 3.38 7.20
C VAL A 89 -9.79 3.58 6.77
N SER A 90 -10.41 2.52 6.23
CA SER A 90 -11.80 2.51 5.81
C SER A 90 -12.77 2.65 6.96
N GLY A 91 -12.49 1.96 8.07
CA GLY A 91 -13.46 1.67 9.12
C GLY A 91 -14.45 0.57 8.73
N ASP A 92 -14.21 -0.12 7.61
CA ASP A 92 -15.10 -1.13 7.02
C ASP A 92 -14.29 -2.33 6.49
N PRO A 93 -14.54 -3.56 6.98
CA PRO A 93 -13.89 -4.78 6.50
C PRO A 93 -14.27 -5.16 5.06
N ASP A 94 -15.38 -4.66 4.51
CA ASP A 94 -15.84 -4.95 3.14
C ASP A 94 -15.19 -4.04 2.08
N GLU A 95 -14.49 -2.95 2.46
CA GLU A 95 -13.80 -2.05 1.52
C GLU A 95 -12.61 -2.70 0.78
N LEU A 96 -12.22 -3.91 1.16
CA LEU A 96 -11.25 -4.73 0.40
C LEU A 96 -11.84 -5.28 -0.91
N ARG A 97 -13.18 -5.31 -1.07
CA ARG A 97 -13.83 -5.96 -2.22
C ARG A 97 -13.86 -5.12 -3.48
N GLU A 98 -13.88 -3.80 -3.36
CA GLU A 98 -13.79 -2.88 -4.50
C GLU A 98 -13.51 -1.48 -3.93
N PRO A 99 -12.52 -0.71 -4.46
CA PRO A 99 -12.53 0.73 -4.20
C PRO A 99 -13.91 1.23 -4.61
N PRO A 100 -14.53 2.18 -3.87
CA PRO A 100 -15.81 2.73 -4.30
C PRO A 100 -15.59 3.15 -5.74
N ALA A 101 -16.34 2.52 -6.67
CA ALA A 101 -16.48 3.05 -7.99
C ALA A 101 -16.78 4.51 -7.73
N ARG A 102 -15.82 5.41 -8.00
CA ARG A 102 -16.05 6.83 -7.81
C ARG A 102 -17.28 7.06 -8.65
N GLU A 103 -18.43 7.19 -8.01
CA GLU A 103 -19.62 7.66 -8.67
C GLU A 103 -19.10 8.91 -9.35
N ALA A 104 -19.15 8.86 -10.68
CA ALA A 104 -18.89 9.99 -11.53
C ALA A 104 -20.03 10.97 -11.25
N ALA A 105 -20.01 11.58 -10.07
CA ALA A 105 -20.95 12.56 -9.59
C ALA A 105 -20.37 13.93 -9.90
N ARG A 106 -20.32 14.24 -11.20
CA ARG A 106 -20.77 15.47 -11.89
C ARG A 106 -19.95 15.78 -13.12
#